data_AF-A0A137Q1M1-F1
#
_entry.id   AF-A0A137Q1M1-F1
#
_cell.length_a   1.000
_cell.length_b   1.000
_cell.length_c   1.000
_cell.angle_alpha   90.00
_cell.angle_beta   90.00
_cell.angle_gamma   90.00
#
_symmetry.space_group_name_H-M   'P 1'
#
loop_
_entity.id
_entity.type
_entity.pdbx_description
1 polymer ?
#
loop_
_entity_poly.entity_id
_entity_poly.type
_entity_poly.pdbx_seq_one_letter_code
_entity_poly.pdbx_strand_id
1 'polypeptide(L)'
;MAQLYALYDRIMSCIPKRTFLSMVNLLYFAGILPSWDNDRYALAFAAEWLHMTPEIAYGCLHHLHSVLYIPPTPEDAVEESVEVHHKSFKDYLAKRYSGAKEEFEKVALDAAVAILKEISQKGNVTDPQPWECLMLCWPNHDCKEGLYYGASGTIQSSKLTCSRTISRDSDTIQALRVMTPCKIGLDYLPLESSLDTWLTEDVTVVHVLKELQVFQPAQVGNLDLDRIWESWEDFHVLYFSKYPSQVSPRTQAQIVCNDYGDCVHEWETSIKKGNHYLTMRTIPWGQCRCCERLKNDLMNAQANTPDTIVATWTGGDGWGLVIYDFVDPDNQEIEWRYIMPCAPPGYGCL
;
A
#
# COMPACT_ATOMS: atom_id res chain seq x y z
N MET A 1 24.62 -30.39 11.65
CA MET A 1 23.56 -29.43 11.96
C MET A 1 23.71 -28.81 13.35
N ALA A 2 23.66 -29.58 14.45
CA ALA A 2 23.70 -29.01 15.82
C ALA A 2 24.94 -28.15 16.14
N GLN A 3 26.14 -28.55 15.70
CA GLN A 3 27.38 -27.78 15.91
C GLN A 3 27.39 -26.45 15.15
N LEU A 4 26.79 -26.40 13.96
CA LEU A 4 26.75 -25.19 13.14
C LEU A 4 25.72 -24.18 13.70
N TYR A 5 24.60 -24.67 14.20
CA TYR A 5 23.61 -23.84 14.89
C TYR A 5 24.18 -23.23 16.17
N ALA A 6 24.93 -24.00 16.96
CA ALA A 6 25.62 -23.47 18.13
C ALA A 6 26.68 -22.40 17.78
N LEU A 7 27.33 -22.53 16.62
CA LEU A 7 28.23 -21.49 16.10
C LEU A 7 27.45 -20.22 15.74
N TYR A 8 26.33 -20.34 15.04
CA TYR A 8 25.49 -19.19 14.71
C TYR A 8 24.90 -18.53 15.96
N ASP A 9 24.43 -19.31 16.94
CA ASP A 9 23.99 -18.78 18.24
C ASP A 9 25.11 -17.99 18.92
N ARG A 10 26.35 -18.48 18.87
CA ARG A 10 27.50 -17.76 19.41
C ARG A 10 27.75 -16.46 18.65
N ILE A 11 27.72 -16.46 17.32
CA ILE A 11 27.89 -15.25 16.49
C ILE A 11 26.79 -14.23 16.83
N MET A 12 25.52 -14.65 16.85
CA MET A 12 24.39 -13.79 17.20
C MET A 12 24.48 -13.23 18.63
N SER A 13 25.01 -14.02 19.58
CA SER A 13 25.19 -13.59 20.97
C SER A 13 26.26 -12.50 21.17
N CYS A 14 27.18 -12.34 20.21
CA CYS A 14 28.18 -11.28 20.23
C CYS A 14 27.60 -9.90 19.87
N ILE A 15 26.40 -9.86 19.28
CA ILE A 15 25.75 -8.61 18.87
C ILE A 15 25.23 -7.90 20.13
N PRO A 16 25.62 -6.62 20.38
CA PRO A 16 25.14 -5.88 21.53
C PRO A 16 23.62 -5.82 21.59
N LYS A 17 23.02 -6.02 22.77
CA LYS A 17 21.55 -5.99 22.94
C LYS A 17 20.90 -4.72 22.41
N ARG A 18 21.60 -3.59 22.51
CA ARG A 18 21.13 -2.28 22.02
C ARG A 18 21.05 -2.19 20.49
N THR A 19 21.89 -2.93 19.76
CA THR A 19 21.91 -2.94 18.28
C THR A 19 21.19 -4.16 17.71
N PHE A 20 20.88 -5.17 18.53
CA PHE A 20 20.28 -6.42 18.08
C PHE A 20 18.95 -6.20 17.35
N LEU A 21 18.03 -5.39 17.89
CA LEU A 21 16.75 -5.13 17.24
C LEU A 21 16.93 -4.40 15.90
N SER A 22 17.78 -3.36 15.87
CA SER A 22 18.13 -2.64 14.64
C SER A 22 18.73 -3.57 13.59
N MET A 23 19.63 -4.47 13.99
CA MET A 23 20.20 -5.49 13.13
C MET A 23 19.12 -6.41 12.56
N VAL A 24 18.21 -6.93 13.40
CA VAL A 24 17.10 -7.79 12.93
C VAL A 24 16.23 -7.05 11.91
N ASN A 25 15.85 -5.80 12.21
CA ASN A 25 15.07 -4.97 11.30
C ASN A 25 15.77 -4.76 9.95
N LEU A 26 17.06 -4.47 9.98
CA LEU A 26 17.87 -4.31 8.77
C LEU A 26 17.96 -5.62 7.97
N LEU A 27 18.06 -6.77 8.64
CA LEU A 27 18.04 -8.07 7.97
C LEU A 27 16.69 -8.40 7.30
N TYR A 28 15.57 -7.87 7.80
CA TYR A 28 14.29 -7.98 7.10
C TYR A 28 14.31 -7.20 5.79
N PHE A 29 14.64 -5.91 5.82
CA PHE A 29 14.67 -5.07 4.63
C PHE A 29 15.77 -5.49 3.64
N ALA A 30 16.88 -6.04 4.10
CA ALA A 30 17.91 -6.59 3.21
C ALA A 30 17.51 -7.95 2.56
N GLY A 31 16.32 -8.48 2.83
CA GLY A 31 15.84 -9.76 2.27
C GLY A 31 16.61 -10.99 2.79
N ILE A 32 17.30 -10.87 3.92
CA ILE A 32 18.04 -11.97 4.56
C ILE A 32 17.12 -12.83 5.42
N LEU A 33 16.28 -12.18 6.22
CA LEU A 33 15.20 -12.84 6.96
C LEU A 33 14.00 -13.09 6.04
N PRO A 34 13.18 -14.12 6.31
CA PRO A 34 11.98 -14.37 5.52
C PRO A 34 11.05 -13.14 5.49
N SER A 35 10.88 -12.57 4.30
CA SER A 35 9.96 -11.48 3.95
C SER A 35 8.88 -11.98 2.98
N TRP A 36 8.01 -11.08 2.51
CA TRP A 36 6.95 -11.42 1.55
C TRP A 36 7.51 -11.64 0.14
N ASP A 37 8.44 -10.79 -0.31
CA ASP A 37 9.16 -10.96 -1.58
C ASP A 37 10.63 -11.34 -1.36
N ASN A 38 11.17 -12.13 -2.29
CA ASN A 38 12.58 -12.52 -2.33
C ASN A 38 13.49 -11.39 -2.83
N ASP A 39 12.93 -10.22 -3.11
CA ASP A 39 13.68 -9.09 -3.63
C ASP A 39 14.47 -8.43 -2.52
N ARG A 40 15.78 -8.33 -2.78
CA ARG A 40 16.76 -7.82 -1.84
C ARG A 40 16.96 -6.35 -2.15
N TYR A 41 16.59 -5.49 -1.21
CA TYR A 41 16.97 -4.09 -1.32
C TYR A 41 18.49 -3.94 -1.23
N ALA A 42 19.02 -2.98 -1.98
CA ALA A 42 20.36 -2.47 -1.74
C ALA A 42 20.48 -2.03 -0.26
N LEU A 43 21.67 -2.18 0.32
CA LEU A 43 21.87 -1.91 1.74
C LEU A 43 21.51 -0.45 2.10
N ALA A 44 21.83 0.50 1.22
CA ALA A 44 21.47 1.90 1.40
C ALA A 44 19.95 2.09 1.51
N PHE A 45 19.18 1.51 0.59
CA PHE A 45 17.72 1.61 0.60
C PHE A 45 17.10 0.93 1.83
N ALA A 46 17.60 -0.25 2.23
CA ALA A 46 17.16 -0.92 3.46
C ALA A 46 17.44 -0.10 4.73
N ALA A 47 18.57 0.63 4.75
CA ALA A 47 18.93 1.51 5.85
C ALA A 47 18.04 2.77 5.90
N GLU A 48 17.69 3.33 4.75
CA GLU A 48 16.78 4.49 4.66
C GLU A 48 15.39 4.19 5.21
N TRP A 49 14.85 3.00 4.92
CA TRP A 49 13.59 2.54 5.53
C TRP A 49 13.60 2.62 7.06
N LEU A 50 14.76 2.47 7.67
CA LEU A 50 14.93 2.44 9.12
C LEU A 50 15.55 3.74 9.68
N HIS A 51 15.69 4.79 8.86
CA HIS A 51 16.40 6.02 9.19
C HIS A 51 17.78 5.76 9.82
N MET A 52 18.57 4.87 9.22
CA MET A 52 19.92 4.54 9.67
C MET A 52 20.96 5.27 8.83
N THR A 53 21.90 5.95 9.49
CA THR A 53 23.13 6.42 8.82
C THR A 53 24.00 5.23 8.45
N PRO A 54 24.94 5.37 7.50
CA PRO A 54 25.88 4.31 7.15
C PRO A 54 26.60 3.73 8.38
N GLU A 55 27.04 4.58 9.31
CA GLU A 55 27.75 4.14 10.53
C GLU A 55 26.90 3.19 11.38
N ILE A 56 25.60 3.47 11.48
CA ILE A 56 24.65 2.64 12.23
C ILE A 56 24.39 1.33 11.49
N ALA A 57 24.12 1.38 10.19
CA ALA A 57 23.83 0.21 9.37
C ALA A 57 25.02 -0.78 9.35
N TYR A 58 26.22 -0.28 9.05
CA TYR A 58 27.46 -1.07 9.08
C TYR A 58 27.77 -1.58 10.50
N GLY A 59 27.54 -0.75 11.52
CA GLY A 59 27.69 -1.15 12.92
C GLY A 59 26.77 -2.32 13.31
N CYS A 60 25.55 -2.36 12.76
CA CYS A 60 24.60 -3.45 12.99
C CYS A 60 25.04 -4.77 12.35
N LEU A 61 25.69 -4.70 11.18
CA LEU A 61 26.11 -5.88 10.41
C LEU A 61 27.55 -6.33 10.72
N HIS A 62 28.35 -5.52 11.42
CA HIS A 62 29.79 -5.76 11.65
C HIS A 62 30.12 -7.17 12.19
N HIS A 63 29.33 -7.67 13.15
CA HIS A 63 29.53 -9.00 13.74
C HIS A 63 29.09 -10.16 12.83
N LEU A 64 28.44 -9.87 11.71
CA LEU A 64 27.92 -10.84 10.76
C LEU A 64 28.79 -10.99 9.51
N HIS A 65 29.91 -10.28 9.38
CA HIS A 65 30.80 -10.37 8.21
C HIS A 65 31.31 -11.80 7.92
N SER A 66 31.35 -12.68 8.92
CA SER A 66 31.77 -14.07 8.74
C SER A 66 30.70 -14.95 8.08
N VAL A 67 29.46 -14.48 8.02
CA VAL A 67 28.30 -15.21 7.50
C VAL A 67 27.52 -14.44 6.43
N LEU A 68 27.76 -13.13 6.30
CA LEU A 68 27.17 -12.24 5.32
C LEU A 68 28.25 -11.55 4.48
N TYR A 69 28.01 -11.46 3.18
CA TYR A 69 28.60 -10.44 2.33
C TYR A 69 27.95 -9.10 2.67
N ILE A 70 28.78 -8.11 3.02
CA ILE A 70 28.37 -6.74 3.31
C ILE A 70 29.13 -5.86 2.31
N PRO A 71 28.45 -5.01 1.51
CA PRO A 71 29.12 -4.12 0.57
C PRO A 71 30.23 -3.32 1.27
N PRO A 72 31.44 -3.21 0.71
CA PRO A 72 32.59 -2.74 1.48
C PRO A 72 32.57 -1.24 1.78
N THR A 73 31.90 -0.43 0.94
CA THR A 73 31.79 1.02 1.13
C THR A 73 30.34 1.51 1.05
N PRO A 74 30.02 2.66 1.68
CA PRO A 74 28.69 3.26 1.56
C PRO A 74 28.26 3.52 0.12
N GLU A 75 29.21 3.79 -0.77
CA GLU A 75 28.97 3.98 -2.20
C GLU A 75 28.56 2.67 -2.88
N ASP A 76 29.25 1.56 -2.59
CA ASP A 76 28.88 0.24 -3.16
C ASP A 76 27.50 -0.22 -2.67
N ALA A 77 27.16 0.10 -1.42
CA ALA A 77 25.89 -0.23 -0.79
C ALA A 77 24.66 0.45 -1.42
N VAL A 78 24.84 1.42 -2.32
CA VAL A 78 23.76 2.01 -3.13
C VAL A 78 23.23 1.02 -4.16
N GLU A 79 24.13 0.22 -4.75
CA GLU A 79 23.80 -0.72 -5.82
C GLU A 79 23.84 -2.19 -5.36
N GLU A 80 24.57 -2.46 -4.27
CA GLU A 80 24.78 -3.81 -3.77
C GLU A 80 23.89 -4.13 -2.56
N SER A 81 23.38 -5.37 -2.54
CA SER A 81 22.62 -5.92 -1.42
C SER A 81 23.50 -6.76 -0.49
N VAL A 82 23.02 -6.95 0.74
CA VAL A 82 23.64 -7.90 1.68
C VAL A 82 23.32 -9.31 1.23
N GLU A 83 24.30 -10.21 1.25
CA GLU A 83 24.08 -11.60 0.84
C GLU A 83 24.52 -12.61 1.91
N VAL A 84 23.85 -13.76 1.96
CA VAL A 84 24.25 -14.85 2.86
C VAL A 84 25.34 -15.68 2.21
N HIS A 85 26.51 -15.83 2.85
CA HIS A 85 27.59 -16.68 2.33
C HIS A 85 27.21 -18.17 2.26
N HIS A 86 26.39 -18.64 3.19
CA HIS A 86 26.01 -20.04 3.29
C HIS A 86 24.52 -20.23 3.54
N LYS A 87 23.87 -21.05 2.71
CA LYS A 87 22.45 -21.43 2.85
C LYS A 87 22.08 -21.86 4.27
N SER A 88 22.99 -22.55 4.97
CA SER A 88 22.77 -23.01 6.34
C SER A 88 22.53 -21.88 7.35
N PHE A 89 23.05 -20.67 7.12
CA PHE A 89 22.75 -19.50 7.96
C PHE A 89 21.34 -18.98 7.68
N LYS A 90 20.91 -18.94 6.41
CA LYS A 90 19.52 -18.63 6.03
C LYS A 90 18.54 -19.63 6.67
N ASP A 91 18.85 -20.92 6.61
CA ASP A 91 18.06 -21.98 7.25
C ASP A 91 18.00 -21.81 8.78
N TYR A 92 19.11 -21.42 9.40
CA TYR A 92 19.17 -21.10 10.84
C TYR A 92 18.25 -19.92 11.19
N LEU A 93 18.33 -18.82 10.43
CA LEU A 93 17.50 -17.64 10.65
C LEU A 93 16.01 -17.97 10.47
N ALA A 94 15.64 -18.68 9.40
CA ALA A 94 14.25 -19.09 9.18
C ALA A 94 13.70 -19.95 10.33
N LYS A 95 14.52 -20.83 10.92
CA LYS A 95 14.11 -21.63 12.08
C LYS A 95 14.06 -20.80 13.37
N ARG A 96 14.99 -19.86 13.55
CA ARG A 96 15.10 -19.01 14.75
C ARG A 96 13.97 -17.98 14.83
N TYR A 97 13.52 -17.48 13.68
CA TYR A 97 12.49 -16.46 13.51
C TYR A 97 11.31 -17.04 12.71
N SER A 98 10.66 -18.05 13.27
CA SER A 98 9.55 -18.76 12.59
C SER A 98 8.29 -17.90 12.39
N GLY A 99 8.17 -16.75 13.08
CA GLY A 99 7.13 -15.74 12.89
C GLY A 99 7.64 -14.47 12.19
N ALA A 100 8.75 -14.59 11.46
CA ALA A 100 9.42 -13.49 10.78
C ALA A 100 8.48 -12.67 9.89
N LYS A 101 7.52 -13.31 9.23
CA LYS A 101 6.61 -12.67 8.28
C LYS A 101 5.65 -11.70 8.96
N GLU A 102 5.03 -12.11 10.06
CA GLU A 102 4.13 -11.28 10.86
C GLU A 102 4.87 -10.19 11.65
N GLU A 103 6.10 -10.48 12.09
CA GLU A 103 6.98 -9.49 12.71
C GLU A 103 7.43 -8.44 11.71
N PHE A 104 7.80 -8.86 10.50
CA PHE A 104 8.19 -7.95 9.43
C PHE A 104 7.05 -7.04 9.00
N GLU A 105 5.81 -7.54 8.89
CA GLU A 105 4.66 -6.68 8.58
C GLU A 105 4.51 -5.52 9.58
N LYS A 106 4.72 -5.79 10.88
CA LYS A 106 4.70 -4.75 11.92
C LYS A 106 5.84 -3.75 11.73
N VAL A 107 7.06 -4.25 11.54
CA VAL A 107 8.26 -3.42 11.38
C VAL A 107 8.16 -2.55 10.13
N ALA A 108 7.70 -3.11 9.01
CA ALA A 108 7.49 -2.42 7.76
C ALA A 108 6.43 -1.32 7.89
N LEU A 109 5.30 -1.62 8.54
CA LEU A 109 4.27 -0.62 8.79
C LEU A 109 4.76 0.51 9.71
N ASP A 110 5.48 0.18 10.78
CA ASP A 110 6.06 1.18 11.68
C ASP A 110 7.05 2.10 10.96
N ALA A 111 7.90 1.53 10.11
CA ALA A 111 8.83 2.26 9.27
C ALA A 111 8.09 3.16 8.25
N ALA A 112 7.07 2.64 7.56
CA ALA A 112 6.28 3.40 6.60
C ALA A 112 5.57 4.60 7.24
N VAL A 113 4.98 4.40 8.42
CA VAL A 113 4.34 5.48 9.20
C VAL A 113 5.37 6.51 9.63
N ALA A 114 6.57 6.11 10.05
CA ALA A 114 7.64 7.03 10.42
C ALA A 114 8.10 7.89 9.23
N ILE A 115 8.30 7.28 8.06
CA ILE A 115 8.69 7.98 6.82
C ILE A 115 7.63 9.02 6.45
N LEU A 116 6.36 8.62 6.36
CA LEU A 116 5.27 9.51 5.94
C LEU A 116 4.97 10.60 6.98
N LYS A 117 5.33 10.40 8.25
CA LYS A 117 5.20 11.42 9.30
C LYS A 117 6.14 12.61 9.09
N GLU A 118 7.25 12.45 8.36
CA GLU A 118 8.14 13.57 8.01
C GLU A 118 7.48 14.56 7.04
N ILE A 119 6.51 14.10 6.26
CA ILE A 119 5.78 14.91 5.28
C ILE A 119 4.79 15.80 6.04
N SER A 120 5.23 17.02 6.33
CA SER A 120 4.40 18.01 7.00
C SER A 120 3.33 18.56 6.06
N GLN A 121 2.07 18.55 6.48
CA GLN A 121 0.97 19.26 5.81
C GLN A 121 1.04 20.79 6.01
N LYS A 122 2.24 21.38 5.91
CA LYS A 122 2.43 22.81 6.17
C LYS A 122 1.95 23.66 4.98
N GLY A 123 0.63 23.77 4.87
CA GLY A 123 -0.08 24.90 4.28
C GLY A 123 -0.28 24.86 2.76
N ASN A 124 -1.48 24.45 2.34
CA ASN A 124 -2.24 24.83 1.11
C ASN A 124 -1.57 24.83 -0.27
N VAL A 125 -0.28 24.54 -0.37
CA VAL A 125 0.39 24.32 -1.64
C VAL A 125 0.42 22.80 -1.81
N THR A 126 -0.41 22.30 -2.72
CA THR A 126 -0.18 20.99 -3.35
C THR A 126 1.21 21.04 -3.98
N ASP A 127 2.20 20.65 -3.19
CA ASP A 127 3.54 20.42 -3.68
C ASP A 127 3.45 19.17 -4.57
N PRO A 128 3.79 19.25 -5.87
CA PRO A 128 3.71 18.11 -6.76
C PRO A 128 4.61 16.94 -6.33
N GLN A 129 5.51 17.13 -5.36
CA GLN A 129 6.53 16.16 -4.98
C GLN A 129 6.67 16.07 -3.45
N PRO A 130 5.71 15.44 -2.74
CA PRO A 130 5.72 15.37 -1.26
C PRO A 130 6.97 14.69 -0.69
N TRP A 131 7.62 13.84 -1.48
CA TRP A 131 8.87 13.17 -1.11
C TRP A 131 10.05 14.13 -0.96
N GLU A 132 10.02 15.34 -1.52
CA GLU A 132 11.13 16.30 -1.34
C GLU A 132 11.37 16.71 0.11
N CYS A 133 10.33 16.56 0.95
CA CYS A 133 10.41 16.80 2.39
C CYS A 133 11.18 15.72 3.15
N LEU A 134 11.40 14.54 2.56
CA LEU A 134 12.06 13.42 3.24
C LEU A 134 13.54 13.71 3.47
N MET A 135 14.00 13.42 4.69
CA MET A 135 15.42 13.52 5.03
C MET A 135 16.09 12.16 4.88
N LEU A 136 17.01 12.08 3.92
CA LEU A 136 17.82 10.89 3.69
C LEU A 136 18.99 10.81 4.68
N CYS A 137 19.22 9.61 5.19
CA CYS A 137 20.33 9.32 6.10
C CYS A 137 21.59 8.87 5.35
N TRP A 138 21.44 8.42 4.09
CA TRP A 138 22.50 7.94 3.23
C TRP A 138 22.93 9.02 2.23
N PRO A 139 24.23 9.34 2.13
CA PRO A 139 24.71 10.39 1.23
C PRO A 139 24.58 9.97 -0.24
N ASN A 140 24.22 10.93 -1.10
CA ASN A 140 24.19 10.80 -2.58
C ASN A 140 23.26 9.71 -3.14
N HIS A 141 22.31 9.21 -2.34
CA HIS A 141 21.35 8.20 -2.77
C HIS A 141 20.00 8.88 -3.05
N ASP A 142 19.66 9.18 -4.30
CA ASP A 142 18.38 9.83 -4.61
C ASP A 142 17.24 8.82 -4.67
N CYS A 143 16.70 8.45 -3.51
CA CYS A 143 15.64 7.43 -3.38
C CYS A 143 14.35 7.95 -2.71
N LYS A 144 14.22 9.27 -2.52
CA LYS A 144 13.10 9.87 -1.79
C LYS A 144 11.74 9.45 -2.37
N GLU A 145 11.60 9.54 -3.69
CA GLU A 145 10.38 9.16 -4.40
C GLU A 145 10.05 7.67 -4.17
N GLY A 146 11.05 6.79 -4.30
CA GLY A 146 10.91 5.36 -4.02
C GLY A 146 10.53 5.05 -2.57
N LEU A 147 11.07 5.78 -1.60
CA LEU A 147 10.68 5.64 -0.18
C LEU A 147 9.25 6.08 0.08
N TYR A 148 8.83 7.20 -0.51
CA TYR A 148 7.45 7.70 -0.37
C TYR A 148 6.45 6.70 -0.95
N TYR A 149 6.69 6.21 -2.16
CA TYR A 149 5.84 5.21 -2.78
C TYR A 149 5.88 3.89 -2.00
N GLY A 150 7.07 3.39 -1.65
CA GLY A 150 7.23 2.18 -0.84
C GLY A 150 6.45 2.25 0.48
N ALA A 151 6.58 3.36 1.21
CA ALA A 151 5.86 3.61 2.47
C ALA A 151 4.34 3.66 2.25
N SER A 152 3.89 4.40 1.23
CA SER A 152 2.47 4.52 0.89
C SER A 152 1.86 3.15 0.59
N GLY A 153 2.51 2.35 -0.25
CA GLY A 153 2.02 1.01 -0.62
C GLY A 153 2.11 -0.01 0.52
N THR A 154 3.04 0.17 1.44
CA THR A 154 3.10 -0.62 2.69
C THR A 154 1.91 -0.34 3.59
N ILE A 155 1.54 0.93 3.77
CA ILE A 155 0.33 1.29 4.52
C ILE A 155 -0.91 0.75 3.81
N GLN A 156 -0.97 0.89 2.49
CA GLN A 156 -2.09 0.38 1.72
C GLN A 156 -2.25 -1.15 1.88
N SER A 157 -1.15 -1.90 1.81
CA SER A 157 -1.16 -3.38 1.76
C SER A 157 -1.17 -4.05 3.13
N SER A 158 -0.86 -3.34 4.22
CA SER A 158 -0.83 -3.97 5.55
C SER A 158 -2.22 -4.16 6.13
N LYS A 159 -2.49 -5.37 6.62
CA LYS A 159 -3.74 -5.70 7.36
C LYS A 159 -3.79 -4.98 8.71
N LEU A 160 -2.63 -4.61 9.25
CA LEU A 160 -2.55 -3.89 10.51
C LEU A 160 -3.02 -2.43 10.37
N THR A 161 -2.98 -1.85 9.17
CA THR A 161 -3.50 -0.50 8.90
C THR A 161 -4.98 -0.36 9.28
N CYS A 162 -5.82 -1.37 8.97
CA CYS A 162 -7.21 -1.44 9.43
C CYS A 162 -7.31 -1.27 10.95
N SER A 163 -6.58 -2.11 11.68
CA SER A 163 -6.65 -2.15 13.14
C SER A 163 -6.18 -0.83 13.77
N ARG A 164 -5.12 -0.22 13.23
CA ARG A 164 -4.60 1.09 13.69
C ARG A 164 -5.55 2.23 13.37
N THR A 165 -6.20 2.17 12.22
CA THR A 165 -7.21 3.17 11.83
C THR A 165 -8.41 3.10 12.76
N ILE A 166 -8.95 1.90 13.00
CA ILE A 166 -10.07 1.67 13.94
C ILE A 166 -9.70 2.12 15.36
N SER A 167 -8.46 1.87 15.80
CA SER A 167 -7.96 2.35 17.09
C SER A 167 -7.61 3.85 17.11
N ARG A 168 -7.80 4.56 16.00
CA ARG A 168 -7.51 6.00 15.84
C ARG A 168 -6.06 6.37 16.18
N ASP A 169 -5.12 5.52 15.78
CA ASP A 169 -3.69 5.79 15.93
C ASP A 169 -3.30 7.07 15.17
N SER A 170 -2.86 8.11 15.89
CA SER A 170 -2.69 9.44 15.28
C SER A 170 -1.64 9.48 14.18
N ASP A 171 -0.57 8.70 14.33
CA ASP A 171 0.53 8.67 13.36
C ASP A 171 0.09 7.94 12.08
N THR A 172 -0.63 6.83 12.19
CA THR A 172 -1.23 6.13 11.05
C THR A 172 -2.24 7.02 10.33
N ILE A 173 -3.12 7.71 11.07
CA ILE A 173 -4.10 8.65 10.48
C ILE A 173 -3.40 9.80 9.75
N GLN A 174 -2.30 10.32 10.30
CA GLN A 174 -1.53 11.35 9.63
C GLN A 174 -0.89 10.81 8.34
N ALA A 175 -0.32 9.61 8.37
CA ALA A 175 0.27 8.98 7.20
C ALA A 175 -0.77 8.74 6.09
N LEU A 176 -1.98 8.29 6.44
CA LEU A 176 -3.10 8.13 5.49
C LEU A 176 -3.49 9.44 4.78
N ARG A 177 -3.26 10.60 5.40
CA ARG A 177 -3.57 11.90 4.77
C ARG A 177 -2.52 12.39 3.78
N VAL A 178 -1.31 11.84 3.83
CA VAL A 178 -0.19 12.31 2.98
C VAL A 178 0.28 11.24 2.00
N MET A 179 -0.03 9.97 2.24
CA MET A 179 0.34 8.88 1.34
C MET A 179 -0.36 9.00 -0.01
N THR A 180 0.24 8.39 -1.02
CA THR A 180 -0.42 8.26 -2.32
C THR A 180 -1.54 7.22 -2.25
N PRO A 181 -2.69 7.45 -2.88
CA PRO A 181 -3.67 6.40 -3.19
C PRO A 181 -3.32 5.60 -4.44
N CYS A 182 -2.35 6.04 -5.23
CA CYS A 182 -2.01 5.44 -6.52
C CYS A 182 -1.50 4.01 -6.34
N LYS A 183 -1.75 3.14 -7.32
CA LYS A 183 -1.25 1.77 -7.32
C LYS A 183 0.25 1.83 -7.55
N ILE A 184 1.01 1.46 -6.54
CA ILE A 184 2.45 1.40 -6.66
C ILE A 184 2.80 0.08 -7.34
N GLY A 185 3.68 0.16 -8.35
CA GLY A 185 4.21 -1.02 -9.03
C GLY A 185 4.73 -2.04 -8.00
N LEU A 186 4.37 -3.31 -8.20
CA LEU A 186 4.59 -4.38 -7.23
C LEU A 186 6.07 -4.55 -6.84
N ASP A 187 6.97 -4.25 -7.77
CA ASP A 187 8.42 -4.50 -7.66
C ASP A 187 9.12 -3.71 -6.53
N TYR A 188 8.44 -2.76 -5.89
CA TYR A 188 9.04 -1.88 -4.89
C TYR A 188 8.47 -2.04 -3.47
N LEU A 189 7.45 -2.89 -3.28
CA LEU A 189 6.76 -2.99 -1.99
C LEU A 189 7.40 -4.03 -1.06
N PRO A 190 7.61 -3.69 0.23
CA PRO A 190 8.11 -4.69 1.20
C PRO A 190 7.03 -5.72 1.56
N LEU A 191 5.75 -5.42 1.30
CA LEU A 191 4.61 -6.30 1.54
C LEU A 191 3.96 -6.68 0.22
N GLU A 192 3.50 -7.92 0.12
CA GLU A 192 2.70 -8.38 -1.01
C GLU A 192 1.46 -7.48 -1.13
N SER A 193 1.30 -6.86 -2.30
CA SER A 193 0.13 -6.04 -2.57
C SER A 193 -1.11 -6.92 -2.51
N SER A 194 -1.92 -6.67 -1.50
CA SER A 194 -3.28 -7.15 -1.46
C SER A 194 -4.16 -5.93 -1.69
N LEU A 195 -4.63 -5.77 -2.93
CA LEU A 195 -5.66 -4.79 -3.31
C LEU A 195 -6.93 -4.90 -2.43
N ASP A 196 -7.05 -5.97 -1.63
CA ASP A 196 -8.19 -6.26 -0.74
C ASP A 196 -8.16 -5.57 0.63
N THR A 197 -7.14 -4.80 1.00
CA THR A 197 -6.76 -4.83 2.42
C THR A 197 -7.51 -3.94 3.40
N TRP A 198 -8.12 -2.81 2.99
CA TRP A 198 -8.89 -2.02 3.98
C TRP A 198 -9.98 -1.09 3.43
N LEU A 199 -9.79 -0.46 2.27
CA LEU A 199 -10.83 0.39 1.64
C LEU A 199 -12.02 -0.43 1.12
N THR A 200 -11.73 -1.64 0.67
CA THR A 200 -12.66 -2.54 0.01
C THR A 200 -13.37 -3.45 1.01
N GLU A 201 -12.66 -3.90 2.05
CA GLU A 201 -13.16 -4.94 2.95
C GLU A 201 -13.87 -4.45 4.23
N ASP A 202 -13.47 -3.33 4.82
CA ASP A 202 -13.96 -2.92 6.14
C ASP A 202 -14.70 -1.57 6.11
N VAL A 203 -16.03 -1.64 6.10
CA VAL A 203 -16.93 -0.47 6.16
C VAL A 203 -16.66 0.40 7.40
N THR A 204 -16.19 -0.22 8.50
CA THR A 204 -15.82 0.49 9.74
C THR A 204 -14.65 1.43 9.48
N VAL A 205 -13.66 1.01 8.71
CA VAL A 205 -12.47 1.82 8.40
C VAL A 205 -12.88 3.05 7.60
N VAL A 206 -13.69 2.88 6.55
CA VAL A 206 -14.23 4.00 5.75
C VAL A 206 -15.02 4.98 6.62
N HIS A 207 -15.85 4.48 7.56
CA HIS A 207 -16.58 5.33 8.48
C HIS A 207 -15.66 6.14 9.40
N VAL A 208 -14.64 5.50 9.99
CA VAL A 208 -13.66 6.18 10.86
C VAL A 208 -12.89 7.25 10.07
N LEU A 209 -12.53 6.99 8.81
CA LEU A 209 -11.82 7.95 7.98
C LEU A 209 -12.67 9.14 7.55
N LYS A 210 -13.99 8.94 7.34
CA LYS A 210 -14.96 10.02 7.18
C LYS A 210 -15.06 10.86 8.47
N GLU A 211 -15.14 10.22 9.64
CA GLU A 211 -15.22 10.90 10.94
C GLU A 211 -13.96 11.74 11.23
N LEU A 212 -12.78 11.19 10.94
CA LEU A 212 -11.48 11.83 11.16
C LEU A 212 -11.09 12.82 10.05
N GLN A 213 -11.99 13.07 9.09
CA GLN A 213 -11.78 13.97 7.95
C GLN A 213 -10.51 13.63 7.16
N VAL A 214 -10.18 12.34 7.06
CA VAL A 214 -9.22 11.86 6.06
C VAL A 214 -9.91 11.86 4.70
N PHE A 215 -11.17 11.42 4.67
CA PHE A 215 -12.05 11.63 3.52
C PHE A 215 -12.82 12.93 3.68
N GLN A 216 -12.85 13.70 2.60
CA GLN A 216 -13.59 14.93 2.49
C GLN A 216 -14.93 14.67 1.80
N PRO A 217 -16.04 15.25 2.28
CA PRO A 217 -17.29 15.20 1.54
C PRO A 217 -17.19 16.08 0.30
N ALA A 218 -17.63 15.58 -0.85
CA ALA A 218 -17.78 16.35 -2.07
C ALA A 218 -19.15 16.08 -2.69
N GLN A 219 -19.69 17.07 -3.41
CA GLN A 219 -20.90 16.87 -4.21
C GLN A 219 -20.52 16.21 -5.54
N VAL A 220 -21.33 15.27 -6.03
CA VAL A 220 -21.15 14.65 -7.36
C VAL A 220 -21.07 15.73 -8.44
N GLY A 221 -21.88 16.79 -8.33
CA GLY A 221 -21.87 17.95 -9.22
C GLY A 221 -20.49 18.63 -9.36
N ASN A 222 -19.66 18.57 -8.32
CA ASN A 222 -18.36 19.23 -8.25
C ASN A 222 -17.18 18.29 -8.58
N LEU A 223 -17.44 17.04 -8.94
CA LEU A 223 -16.38 16.11 -9.32
C LEU A 223 -15.78 16.49 -10.66
N ASP A 224 -14.45 16.49 -10.72
CA ASP A 224 -13.69 16.61 -11.95
C ASP A 224 -13.61 15.24 -12.62
N LEU A 225 -14.57 14.97 -13.50
CA LEU A 225 -14.67 13.67 -14.17
C LEU A 225 -13.49 13.41 -15.10
N ASP A 226 -12.90 14.45 -15.68
CA ASP A 226 -11.77 14.30 -16.60
C ASP A 226 -10.56 13.75 -15.84
N ARG A 227 -10.26 14.29 -14.65
CA ARG A 227 -9.20 13.75 -13.77
C ARG A 227 -9.44 12.31 -13.32
N ILE A 228 -10.69 11.90 -13.13
CA ILE A 228 -11.02 10.52 -12.77
C ILE A 228 -10.67 9.57 -13.94
N TRP A 229 -10.99 9.96 -15.17
CA TRP A 229 -10.74 9.13 -16.36
C TRP A 229 -9.29 9.20 -16.87
N GLU A 230 -8.58 10.29 -16.58
CA GLU A 230 -7.16 10.48 -16.86
C GLU A 230 -6.23 9.83 -15.81
N SER A 231 -6.77 9.22 -14.75
CA SER A 231 -5.97 8.57 -13.70
C SER A 231 -5.12 7.39 -14.18
N TRP A 232 -5.55 6.70 -15.23
CA TRP A 232 -4.85 5.52 -15.76
C TRP A 232 -4.77 4.34 -14.78
N GLU A 233 -5.57 4.40 -13.71
CA GLU A 233 -5.59 3.45 -12.61
C GLU A 233 -6.85 2.56 -12.66
N ASP A 234 -6.80 1.43 -11.94
CA ASP A 234 -7.89 0.46 -11.91
C ASP A 234 -9.10 1.01 -11.14
N PHE A 235 -10.30 0.80 -11.69
CA PHE A 235 -11.56 1.11 -11.00
C PHE A 235 -12.06 -0.12 -10.25
N HIS A 236 -12.53 0.08 -9.02
CA HIS A 236 -13.13 -1.01 -8.25
C HIS A 236 -14.63 -0.79 -8.08
N VAL A 237 -15.39 -1.82 -8.43
CA VAL A 237 -16.83 -1.90 -8.18
C VAL A 237 -17.08 -2.97 -7.14
N LEU A 238 -17.65 -2.56 -6.01
CA LEU A 238 -17.98 -3.42 -4.90
C LEU A 238 -19.49 -3.54 -4.78
N TYR A 239 -19.90 -4.77 -4.48
CA TYR A 239 -21.28 -5.17 -4.30
C TYR A 239 -21.42 -5.81 -2.93
N PHE A 240 -22.28 -5.25 -2.08
CA PHE A 240 -22.60 -5.78 -0.76
C PHE A 240 -24.05 -6.28 -0.74
N SER A 241 -24.26 -7.54 -0.35
CA SER A 241 -25.61 -8.11 -0.18
C SER A 241 -25.72 -8.99 1.05
N LYS A 242 -26.89 -9.03 1.68
CA LYS A 242 -27.17 -9.93 2.81
C LYS A 242 -27.33 -11.40 2.39
N TYR A 243 -27.64 -11.67 1.13
CA TYR A 243 -28.00 -13.01 0.67
C TYR A 243 -27.10 -13.46 -0.48
N PRO A 244 -26.43 -14.62 -0.36
CA PRO A 244 -25.53 -15.12 -1.40
C PRO A 244 -26.26 -15.49 -2.70
N SER A 245 -27.58 -15.72 -2.64
CA SER A 245 -28.42 -15.97 -3.82
C SER A 245 -28.87 -14.71 -4.55
N GLN A 246 -28.76 -13.53 -3.92
CA GLN A 246 -28.96 -12.23 -4.59
C GLN A 246 -27.71 -11.83 -5.40
N VAL A 247 -26.61 -12.57 -5.27
CA VAL A 247 -25.30 -12.35 -5.89
C VAL A 247 -25.27 -12.75 -7.37
N SER A 248 -26.38 -12.55 -8.08
CA SER A 248 -26.27 -12.27 -9.51
C SER A 248 -26.24 -10.76 -9.58
N PRO A 249 -25.05 -10.12 -9.58
CA PRO A 249 -24.95 -8.68 -9.73
C PRO A 249 -25.80 -8.35 -10.93
N ARG A 250 -26.73 -7.42 -10.73
CA ARG A 250 -27.74 -7.01 -11.70
C ARG A 250 -27.23 -7.23 -13.13
N THR A 251 -27.92 -8.02 -13.93
CA THR A 251 -27.74 -8.06 -15.39
C THR A 251 -28.04 -6.69 -16.05
N GLN A 252 -28.21 -5.63 -15.26
CA GLN A 252 -28.40 -4.21 -15.59
C GLN A 252 -27.34 -3.26 -15.02
N ALA A 253 -26.51 -3.68 -14.05
CA ALA A 253 -25.13 -3.19 -14.01
C ALA A 253 -24.43 -3.93 -15.15
N GLN A 254 -24.90 -3.74 -16.39
CA GLN A 254 -24.32 -4.33 -17.57
C GLN A 254 -22.99 -3.63 -17.75
N ILE A 255 -22.01 -3.95 -16.94
CA ILE A 255 -20.62 -3.81 -17.33
C ILE A 255 -20.30 -5.15 -18.02
N VAL A 256 -21.11 -5.55 -19.00
CA VAL A 256 -20.86 -6.77 -19.77
C VAL A 256 -19.87 -6.38 -20.85
N CYS A 257 -18.62 -6.81 -20.68
CA CYS A 257 -17.62 -6.70 -21.72
C CYS A 257 -17.94 -7.74 -22.79
N ASN A 258 -18.67 -7.34 -23.83
CA ASN A 258 -19.18 -8.25 -24.86
C ASN A 258 -18.49 -8.11 -26.23
N ASP A 259 -17.46 -7.27 -26.38
CA ASP A 259 -16.84 -6.99 -27.69
C ASP A 259 -15.33 -7.28 -27.73
N TYR A 260 -14.97 -7.94 -28.85
CA TYR A 260 -13.68 -8.10 -29.52
C TYR A 260 -12.39 -8.10 -28.65
N GLY A 261 -11.99 -9.29 -28.18
CA GLY A 261 -10.61 -9.62 -27.78
C GLY A 261 -10.36 -9.53 -26.27
N ASP A 262 -10.33 -10.69 -25.62
CA ASP A 262 -9.68 -11.03 -24.33
C ASP A 262 -9.94 -10.19 -23.05
N CYS A 263 -10.75 -9.13 -23.08
CA CYS A 263 -11.05 -8.32 -21.89
C CYS A 263 -12.13 -8.97 -21.02
N VAL A 264 -11.80 -10.08 -20.34
CA VAL A 264 -12.68 -10.70 -19.34
C VAL A 264 -12.38 -10.08 -17.97
N HIS A 265 -13.17 -9.10 -17.55
CA HIS A 265 -13.14 -8.60 -16.18
C HIS A 265 -14.11 -9.44 -15.35
N GLU A 266 -13.65 -10.57 -14.82
CA GLU A 266 -14.47 -11.47 -14.00
C GLU A 266 -14.79 -10.84 -12.65
N TRP A 267 -15.97 -11.16 -12.13
CA TRP A 267 -16.26 -10.89 -10.73
C TRP A 267 -15.47 -11.85 -9.86
N GLU A 268 -14.86 -11.34 -8.81
CA GLU A 268 -14.15 -12.16 -7.85
C GLU A 268 -15.11 -13.03 -7.05
N THR A 269 -14.57 -14.09 -6.46
CA THR A 269 -15.36 -14.99 -5.62
C THR A 269 -15.91 -14.22 -4.43
N SER A 270 -17.21 -14.38 -4.16
CA SER A 270 -17.86 -13.62 -3.09
C SER A 270 -17.39 -14.08 -1.72
N ILE A 271 -16.98 -13.11 -0.89
CA ILE A 271 -16.43 -13.35 0.45
C ILE A 271 -17.47 -12.94 1.49
N LYS A 272 -17.76 -13.80 2.47
CA LYS A 272 -18.67 -13.47 3.57
C LYS A 272 -17.94 -12.58 4.59
N LYS A 273 -18.44 -11.38 4.82
CA LYS A 273 -17.93 -10.40 5.81
C LYS A 273 -19.07 -9.97 6.73
N GLY A 274 -19.02 -10.45 7.99
CA GLY A 274 -20.10 -10.24 8.95
C GLY A 274 -21.44 -10.79 8.44
N ASN A 275 -22.43 -9.90 8.29
CA ASN A 275 -23.77 -10.22 7.80
C ASN A 275 -23.96 -10.01 6.29
N HIS A 276 -22.90 -9.61 5.57
CA HIS A 276 -22.95 -9.37 4.14
C HIS A 276 -22.00 -10.30 3.38
N TYR A 277 -22.26 -10.46 2.10
CA TYR A 277 -21.40 -11.03 1.09
C TYR A 277 -20.88 -9.87 0.26
N LEU A 278 -19.56 -9.79 0.15
CA LEU A 278 -18.85 -8.84 -0.69
C LEU A 278 -18.46 -9.54 -1.98
N THR A 279 -18.81 -8.94 -3.11
CA THR A 279 -18.29 -9.31 -4.43
C THR A 279 -17.59 -8.09 -5.01
N MET A 280 -16.36 -8.26 -5.49
CA MET A 280 -15.58 -7.19 -6.09
C MET A 280 -15.37 -7.45 -7.58
N ARG A 281 -15.26 -6.37 -8.34
CA ARG A 281 -14.76 -6.40 -9.70
C ARG A 281 -13.77 -5.27 -9.91
N THR A 282 -12.61 -5.64 -10.40
CA THR A 282 -11.58 -4.69 -10.82
C THR A 282 -11.70 -4.48 -12.32
N ILE A 283 -11.90 -3.23 -12.73
CA ILE A 283 -11.95 -2.81 -14.12
C ILE A 283 -10.63 -2.12 -14.40
N PRO A 284 -9.70 -2.77 -15.11
CA PRO A 284 -8.42 -2.17 -15.43
C PRO A 284 -8.64 -0.94 -16.29
N TRP A 285 -7.77 0.05 -16.14
CA TRP A 285 -7.80 1.20 -17.03
C TRP A 285 -7.67 0.77 -18.50
N GLY A 286 -8.43 1.43 -19.38
CA GLY A 286 -8.38 1.18 -20.82
C GLY A 286 -9.64 1.56 -21.58
N GLN A 287 -9.61 1.33 -22.89
CA GLN A 287 -10.71 1.61 -23.84
C GLN A 287 -11.84 0.57 -23.79
N CYS A 288 -12.01 -0.11 -22.66
CA CYS A 288 -13.08 -1.07 -22.52
C CYS A 288 -14.43 -0.33 -22.40
N ARG A 289 -15.47 -0.86 -23.04
CA ARG A 289 -16.86 -0.36 -22.88
C ARG A 289 -17.32 -0.34 -21.42
N CYS A 290 -16.69 -1.13 -20.56
CA CYS A 290 -16.92 -1.12 -19.13
C CYS A 290 -16.61 0.25 -18.50
N CYS A 291 -15.48 0.85 -18.87
CA CYS A 291 -15.09 2.19 -18.45
C CYS A 291 -16.05 3.25 -19.01
N GLU A 292 -16.45 3.13 -20.28
CA GLU A 292 -17.44 4.06 -20.88
C GLU A 292 -18.78 4.01 -20.16
N ARG A 293 -19.23 2.83 -19.74
CA ARG A 293 -20.49 2.67 -19.00
C ARG A 293 -20.37 3.27 -17.60
N LEU A 294 -19.29 3.00 -16.87
CA LEU A 294 -19.03 3.62 -15.57
C LEU A 294 -18.98 5.15 -15.69
N LYS A 295 -18.35 5.67 -16.76
CA LYS A 295 -18.33 7.09 -17.09
C LYS A 295 -19.73 7.65 -17.33
N ASN A 296 -20.54 6.97 -18.14
CA ASN A 296 -21.92 7.38 -18.40
C ASN A 296 -22.78 7.37 -17.13
N ASP A 297 -22.62 6.37 -16.27
CA ASP A 297 -23.34 6.28 -14.99
C ASP A 297 -22.98 7.47 -14.09
N LEU A 298 -21.70 7.83 -14.00
CA LEU A 298 -21.24 8.97 -13.19
C LEU A 298 -21.68 10.32 -13.78
N MET A 299 -21.62 10.49 -15.11
CA MET A 299 -22.16 11.67 -15.80
C MET A 299 -23.67 11.80 -15.57
N ASN A 300 -24.40 10.68 -15.61
CA ASN A 300 -25.83 10.66 -15.33
C ASN A 300 -26.12 11.01 -13.87
N ALA A 301 -25.33 10.51 -12.92
CA ALA A 301 -25.43 10.90 -11.51
C ALA A 301 -25.12 12.39 -11.31
N GLN A 302 -24.13 12.93 -12.02
CA GLN A 302 -23.79 14.36 -11.98
C GLN A 302 -24.92 15.23 -12.52
N ALA A 303 -25.58 14.80 -13.60
CA ALA A 303 -26.68 15.55 -14.20
C ALA A 303 -27.98 15.48 -13.39
N ASN A 304 -28.33 14.32 -12.85
CA ASN A 304 -29.64 14.11 -12.21
C ASN A 304 -29.62 14.27 -10.69
N THR A 305 -28.48 14.04 -10.06
CA THR A 305 -28.31 14.08 -8.60
C THR A 305 -27.01 14.81 -8.20
N PRO A 306 -26.81 16.07 -8.64
CA PRO A 306 -25.56 16.80 -8.40
C PRO A 306 -25.28 17.00 -6.91
N ASP A 307 -26.32 17.11 -6.09
CA ASP A 307 -26.21 17.35 -4.64
C ASP A 307 -25.86 16.10 -3.83
N THR A 308 -25.82 14.92 -4.46
CA THR A 308 -25.40 13.67 -3.79
C THR A 308 -23.99 13.84 -3.24
N ILE A 309 -23.80 13.48 -1.97
CA ILE A 309 -22.51 13.57 -1.30
C ILE A 309 -21.74 12.27 -1.50
N VAL A 310 -20.52 12.38 -2.00
CA VAL A 310 -19.53 11.31 -2.10
C VAL A 310 -18.35 11.60 -1.16
N ALA A 311 -17.54 10.58 -0.90
CA ALA A 311 -16.30 10.76 -0.17
C ALA A 311 -15.14 10.91 -1.17
N THR A 312 -14.29 11.90 -0.98
CA THR A 312 -13.05 12.06 -1.74
C THR A 312 -11.85 11.97 -0.81
N TRP A 313 -10.77 11.42 -1.33
CA TRP A 313 -9.47 11.36 -0.67
C TRP A 313 -8.44 11.95 -1.62
N THR A 314 -7.50 12.73 -1.10
CA THR A 314 -6.39 13.27 -1.88
C THR A 314 -5.12 13.12 -1.07
N GLY A 315 -4.15 12.41 -1.62
CA GLY A 315 -2.82 12.23 -1.06
C GLY A 315 -1.97 13.49 -1.15
N GLY A 316 -0.75 13.42 -0.60
CA GLY A 316 0.18 14.54 -0.59
C GLY A 316 0.66 14.94 -1.99
N ASP A 317 0.64 14.02 -2.95
CA ASP A 317 1.03 14.17 -4.35
C ASP A 317 -0.13 14.61 -5.27
N GLY A 318 -1.32 14.84 -4.70
CA GLY A 318 -2.50 15.24 -5.45
C GLY A 318 -3.24 14.09 -6.17
N TRP A 319 -2.70 12.87 -6.14
CA TRP A 319 -3.48 11.68 -6.50
C TRP A 319 -4.62 11.50 -5.50
N GLY A 320 -5.76 11.02 -5.97
CA GLY A 320 -6.95 10.90 -5.15
C GLY A 320 -7.79 9.67 -5.41
N LEU A 321 -8.76 9.43 -4.54
CA LEU A 321 -9.86 8.49 -4.76
C LEU A 321 -11.19 9.20 -4.60
N VAL A 322 -12.19 8.78 -5.36
CA VAL A 322 -13.60 9.09 -5.15
C VAL A 322 -14.31 7.80 -4.78
N ILE A 323 -14.95 7.80 -3.62
CA ILE A 323 -15.77 6.70 -3.10
C ILE A 323 -17.24 7.11 -3.22
N TYR A 324 -17.94 6.49 -4.15
CA TYR A 324 -19.37 6.70 -4.36
C TYR A 324 -20.16 5.48 -3.84
N ASP A 325 -20.74 5.65 -2.66
CA ASP A 325 -21.64 4.68 -2.04
C ASP A 325 -23.11 4.98 -2.45
N PHE A 326 -23.87 3.97 -2.88
CA PHE A 326 -25.32 4.11 -3.09
C PHE A 326 -26.08 2.80 -2.87
N VAL A 327 -27.34 2.92 -2.48
CA VAL A 327 -28.26 1.79 -2.30
C VAL A 327 -28.91 1.46 -3.64
N ASP A 328 -29.05 0.17 -3.97
CA ASP A 328 -29.71 -0.23 -5.21
C ASP A 328 -31.19 0.22 -5.21
N PRO A 329 -31.63 0.94 -6.26
CA PRO A 329 -33.00 1.48 -6.31
C PRO A 329 -34.07 0.39 -6.33
N ASP A 330 -33.74 -0.80 -6.84
CA ASP A 330 -34.68 -1.93 -6.91
C ASP A 330 -34.64 -2.82 -5.66
N ASN A 331 -33.53 -2.76 -4.91
CA ASN A 331 -33.33 -3.59 -3.73
C ASN A 331 -32.52 -2.87 -2.64
N GLN A 332 -33.22 -2.38 -1.62
CA GLN A 332 -32.60 -1.67 -0.50
C GLN A 332 -31.65 -2.51 0.36
N GLU A 333 -31.60 -3.83 0.15
CA GLU A 333 -30.64 -4.71 0.83
C GLU A 333 -29.31 -4.84 0.09
N ILE A 334 -29.19 -4.21 -1.07
CA ILE A 334 -27.98 -4.17 -1.89
C ILE A 334 -27.36 -2.78 -1.81
N GLU A 335 -26.08 -2.75 -1.47
CA GLU A 335 -25.27 -1.53 -1.49
C GLU A 335 -24.17 -1.68 -2.54
N TRP A 336 -24.00 -0.63 -3.32
CA TRP A 336 -22.94 -0.50 -4.32
C TRP A 336 -21.92 0.52 -3.84
N ARG A 337 -20.65 0.24 -4.10
CA ARG A 337 -19.55 1.19 -3.89
C ARG A 337 -18.67 1.22 -5.12
N TYR A 338 -18.51 2.40 -5.69
CA TYR A 338 -17.50 2.65 -6.73
C TYR A 338 -16.31 3.34 -6.08
N ILE A 339 -15.11 2.78 -6.27
CA ILE A 339 -13.85 3.39 -5.87
C ILE A 339 -13.13 3.77 -7.16
N MET A 340 -12.98 5.07 -7.37
CA MET A 340 -12.53 5.64 -8.63
C MET A 340 -11.28 6.49 -8.38
N PRO A 341 -10.12 6.11 -8.92
CA PRO A 341 -8.90 6.89 -8.80
C PRO A 341 -9.02 8.22 -9.56
N CYS A 342 -8.27 9.22 -9.12
CA CYS A 342 -8.28 10.58 -9.65
C CYS A 342 -6.83 11.08 -9.80
N ALA A 343 -6.44 11.46 -11.01
CA ALA A 343 -5.10 11.99 -11.31
C ALA A 343 -4.90 13.36 -10.64
N PRO A 344 -3.65 13.81 -10.35
CA PRO A 344 -3.40 15.18 -9.91
C PRO A 344 -3.75 16.22 -11.01
N PRO A 345 -4.01 17.48 -10.65
CA PRO A 345 -4.28 18.53 -11.64
C PRO A 345 -3.08 18.71 -12.58
N GLY A 346 -3.33 18.80 -13.89
CA GLY A 346 -2.27 18.98 -14.89
C GLY A 346 -1.56 17.69 -15.32
N TYR A 347 -1.99 16.54 -14.81
CA TYR A 347 -1.57 15.23 -15.29
C TYR A 347 -2.31 14.85 -16.59
N GLY A 348 -2.15 15.68 -17.62
CA GLY A 348 -2.72 15.46 -18.96
C GLY A 348 -1.70 14.81 -19.89
N CYS A 349 -2.17 13.89 -20.74
CA CYS A 349 -1.34 13.17 -21.71
C CYS A 349 -0.56 14.14 -22.62
N LEU A 350 0.77 14.09 -22.55
CA LEU A 350 1.67 14.64 -23.58
C LEU A 350 1.64 13.78 -24.85
#